data_AF-A0A1F9Q283-F1
#
_entry.id   AF-A0A1F9Q283-F1
#
_cell.length_a   1.000
_cell.length_b   1.000
_cell.length_c   1.000
_cell.angle_alpha   90.00
_cell.angle_beta   90.00
_cell.angle_gamma   90.00
#
_symmetry.space_group_name_H-M   'P 1'
#
loop_
_entity.id
_entity.type
_entity.pdbx_description
1 polymer ?
#
loop_
_entity_poly.entity_id
_entity_poly.type
_entity_poly.pdbx_seq_one_letter_code
_entity_poly.pdbx_strand_id
1 'polypeptide(L)'
;MSLPTVDQLIAQIQQRIGELPAHGRNSARLCFARRLASGGRTELARQTLTAIDRGPALRLAQEELRKLTVKPESAPDSASPFSHLEALLQQGDMLAAERLVLALPPEFERIAALTMLARAYHTRNEQEHVASCLRRADTLWRLHRGEWWFYPWLGDQLKVLVECGENARAEELLAEMEAAVTAETEPWLQLHGWCGLAQGAAALGRTAQVDNYCAAALAASERRKTRRERYAARQLMISALFSIGRIDQALAIATQGGRRQELEGLLSALRVASRASAVPSSHYTERPSVV
;
A
#
# COMPACT_ATOMS: atom_id res chain seq x y z
N MET A 1 -6.62 18.81 14.74
CA MET A 1 -6.60 19.31 13.34
C MET A 1 -7.22 18.24 12.46
N SER A 2 -8.22 18.61 11.65
CA SER A 2 -8.93 17.70 10.75
C SER A 2 -8.02 17.23 9.61
N LEU A 3 -8.05 15.93 9.30
CA LEU A 3 -7.38 15.35 8.12
C LEU A 3 -7.86 16.07 6.87
N PRO A 4 -6.96 16.42 5.92
CA PRO A 4 -7.43 16.98 4.67
C PRO A 4 -8.25 15.95 3.90
N THR A 5 -9.32 16.43 3.31
CA THR A 5 -10.21 15.61 2.50
C THR A 5 -9.47 15.07 1.27
N VAL A 6 -9.98 13.98 0.71
CA VAL A 6 -9.45 13.41 -0.55
C VAL A 6 -9.37 14.49 -1.63
N ASP A 7 -10.33 15.41 -1.67
CA ASP A 7 -10.38 16.50 -2.64
C ASP A 7 -9.30 17.57 -2.40
N GLN A 8 -8.97 17.85 -1.13
CA GLN A 8 -7.84 18.72 -0.79
C GLN A 8 -6.48 18.11 -1.20
N LEU A 9 -6.31 16.79 -1.03
CA LEU A 9 -5.12 16.08 -1.51
C LEU A 9 -5.03 16.09 -3.05
N ILE A 10 -6.15 15.87 -3.74
CA ILE A 10 -6.24 15.95 -5.20
C ILE A 10 -5.80 17.33 -5.70
N ALA A 11 -6.32 18.40 -5.10
CA ALA A 11 -5.99 19.76 -5.48
C ALA A 11 -4.50 20.08 -5.28
N GLN A 12 -3.93 19.68 -4.13
CA GLN A 12 -2.50 19.86 -3.87
C GLN A 12 -1.61 19.10 -4.86
N ILE A 13 -1.98 17.86 -5.20
CA ILE A 13 -1.24 17.07 -6.20
C ILE A 13 -1.29 17.75 -7.56
N GLN A 14 -2.47 18.22 -8.00
CA GLN A 14 -2.61 18.93 -9.28
C GLN A 14 -1.77 20.21 -9.33
N GLN A 15 -1.76 20.99 -8.25
CA GLN A 15 -0.92 22.18 -8.14
C GLN A 15 0.57 21.83 -8.28
N ARG A 16 1.05 20.83 -7.53
CA ARG A 16 2.46 20.40 -7.57
C ARG A 16 2.86 19.82 -8.91
N ILE A 17 1.97 19.09 -9.59
CA ILE A 17 2.19 18.62 -10.97
C ILE A 17 2.37 19.83 -11.90
N GLY A 18 1.58 20.89 -11.73
CA GLY A 18 1.68 22.13 -12.52
C GLY A 18 3.05 22.81 -12.41
N GLU A 19 3.64 22.78 -11.21
CA GLU A 19 4.96 23.37 -10.89
C GLU A 19 6.14 22.56 -11.46
N LEU A 20 5.92 21.33 -11.94
CA LEU A 20 6.99 20.52 -12.54
C LEU A 20 7.42 21.05 -13.92
N PRO A 21 8.70 20.88 -14.29
CA PRO A 21 9.17 21.09 -15.66
C PRO A 21 8.40 20.22 -16.67
N ALA A 22 8.27 20.69 -17.91
CA ALA A 22 7.49 20.03 -18.95
C ALA A 22 7.82 18.53 -19.15
N HIS A 23 9.10 18.15 -19.02
CA HIS A 23 9.56 16.76 -19.17
C HIS A 23 9.10 15.83 -18.02
N GLY A 24 8.89 16.35 -16.81
CA GLY A 24 8.43 15.59 -15.64
C GLY A 24 6.91 15.63 -15.44
N ARG A 25 6.26 16.71 -15.92
CA ARG A 25 4.84 17.00 -15.74
C ARG A 25 3.92 15.95 -16.37
N ASN A 26 4.22 15.46 -17.56
CA ASN A 26 3.33 14.52 -18.26
C ASN A 26 3.41 13.10 -17.68
N SER A 27 4.60 12.67 -17.25
CA SER A 27 4.78 11.39 -16.53
C SER A 27 4.08 11.41 -15.16
N ALA A 28 4.17 12.55 -14.48
CA ALA A 28 3.48 12.83 -13.23
C ALA A 28 1.94 12.75 -13.36
N ARG A 29 1.39 13.39 -14.40
CA ARG A 29 -0.05 13.30 -14.74
C ARG A 29 -0.49 11.88 -15.01
N LEU A 30 0.30 11.10 -15.75
CA LEU A 30 -0.02 9.70 -16.06
C LEU A 30 -0.13 8.85 -14.78
N CYS A 31 0.84 8.98 -13.88
CA CYS A 31 0.81 8.27 -12.59
C CYS A 31 -0.37 8.71 -11.72
N PHE A 32 -0.66 10.02 -11.67
CA PHE A 32 -1.81 10.56 -10.95
C PHE A 32 -3.14 10.03 -11.47
N ALA A 33 -3.32 10.02 -12.79
CA ALA A 33 -4.53 9.51 -13.41
C ALA A 33 -4.77 8.02 -13.13
N ARG A 34 -3.71 7.19 -13.20
CA ARG A 34 -3.82 5.77 -12.83
C ARG A 34 -4.27 5.59 -11.38
N ARG A 35 -3.82 6.46 -10.47
CA ARG A 35 -4.24 6.44 -9.07
C ARG A 35 -5.68 6.86 -8.88
N LEU A 36 -6.11 7.94 -9.54
CA LEU A 36 -7.51 8.37 -9.55
C LEU A 36 -8.44 7.27 -10.08
N ALA A 37 -8.07 6.62 -11.18
CA ALA A 37 -8.83 5.50 -11.74
C ALA A 37 -8.93 4.32 -10.76
N SER A 38 -7.81 3.95 -10.11
CA SER A 38 -7.82 2.87 -9.11
C SER A 38 -8.64 3.20 -7.85
N GLY A 39 -8.90 4.49 -7.59
CA GLY A 39 -9.75 4.97 -6.51
C GLY A 39 -11.20 5.25 -6.92
N GLY A 40 -11.64 4.81 -8.11
CA GLY A 40 -13.00 5.01 -8.61
C GLY A 40 -13.32 6.42 -9.11
N ARG A 41 -12.34 7.34 -9.14
CA ARG A 41 -12.48 8.71 -9.65
C ARG A 41 -12.22 8.76 -11.17
N THR A 42 -12.94 7.94 -11.92
CA THR A 42 -12.70 7.67 -13.34
C THR A 42 -12.76 8.92 -14.22
N GLU A 43 -13.68 9.84 -13.93
CA GLU A 43 -13.82 11.08 -14.72
C GLU A 43 -12.67 12.05 -14.48
N LEU A 44 -12.21 12.17 -13.22
CA LEU A 44 -11.05 13.00 -12.88
C LEU A 44 -9.74 12.41 -13.45
N ALA A 45 -9.65 11.07 -13.47
CA ALA A 45 -8.55 10.35 -14.13
C ALA A 45 -8.53 10.65 -15.63
N ARG A 46 -9.70 10.64 -16.30
CA ARG A 46 -9.84 10.96 -17.72
C ARG A 46 -9.41 12.39 -18.02
N GLN A 47 -9.88 13.37 -17.24
CA GLN A 47 -9.49 14.79 -17.34
C GLN A 47 -7.97 14.99 -17.17
N THR A 48 -7.37 14.23 -16.26
CA THR A 48 -5.91 14.28 -16.02
C THR A 48 -5.12 13.69 -17.20
N LEU A 49 -5.62 12.63 -17.84
CA LEU A 49 -4.99 12.00 -19.00
C LEU A 49 -5.11 12.85 -20.27
N THR A 50 -6.25 13.50 -20.50
CA THR A 50 -6.45 14.40 -21.65
C THR A 50 -5.58 15.65 -21.56
N ALA A 51 -5.14 16.05 -20.37
CA ALA A 51 -4.17 17.13 -20.18
C ALA A 51 -2.72 16.75 -20.58
N ILE A 52 -2.46 15.50 -20.96
CA ILE A 52 -1.17 15.07 -21.53
C ILE A 52 -1.23 15.29 -23.04
N ASP A 53 -0.48 16.27 -23.52
CA ASP A 53 -0.56 16.79 -24.89
C ASP A 53 0.64 16.41 -25.77
N ARG A 54 1.77 16.01 -25.17
CA ARG A 54 3.01 15.67 -25.91
C ARG A 54 3.99 14.81 -25.11
N GLY A 55 4.95 14.23 -25.84
CA GLY A 55 6.07 13.48 -25.27
C GLY A 55 5.77 11.98 -25.04
N PRO A 56 6.73 11.21 -24.51
CA PRO A 56 6.65 9.76 -24.41
C PRO A 56 5.50 9.24 -23.53
N ALA A 57 5.00 10.06 -22.61
CA ALA A 57 3.84 9.72 -21.78
C ALA A 57 2.50 9.78 -22.53
N LEU A 58 2.43 10.45 -23.70
CA LEU A 58 1.19 10.59 -24.47
C LEU A 58 0.65 9.25 -24.96
N ARG A 59 1.52 8.38 -25.48
CA ARG A 59 1.14 7.04 -25.96
C ARG A 59 0.52 6.20 -24.84
N LEU A 60 1.17 6.20 -23.67
CA LEU A 60 0.68 5.51 -22.48
C LEU A 60 -0.62 6.12 -21.96
N ALA A 61 -0.76 7.45 -22.03
CA ALA A 61 -1.99 8.12 -21.63
C ALA A 61 -3.17 7.75 -22.53
N GLN A 62 -2.95 7.63 -23.85
CA GLN A 62 -3.95 7.16 -24.80
C GLN A 62 -4.35 5.70 -24.54
N GLU A 63 -3.40 4.84 -24.19
CA GLU A 63 -3.67 3.45 -23.81
C GLU A 63 -4.50 3.36 -22.52
N GLU A 64 -4.15 4.12 -21.48
CA GLU A 64 -4.95 4.17 -20.25
C GLU A 64 -6.34 4.76 -20.50
N LEU A 65 -6.47 5.79 -21.34
CA LEU A 65 -7.78 6.32 -21.75
C LEU A 65 -8.65 5.24 -22.40
N ARG A 66 -8.08 4.40 -23.28
CA ARG A 66 -8.76 3.25 -23.90
C ARG A 66 -9.21 2.23 -22.85
N LYS A 67 -8.36 1.89 -21.87
CA LYS A 67 -8.73 0.97 -20.77
C LYS A 67 -9.88 1.51 -19.93
N LEU A 68 -9.92 2.83 -19.70
CA LEU A 68 -11.01 3.48 -18.98
C LEU A 68 -12.28 3.66 -19.83
N THR A 69 -12.23 3.33 -21.13
CA THR A 69 -13.40 3.32 -22.03
C THR A 69 -13.89 1.90 -22.36
N VAL A 70 -13.06 0.87 -22.21
CA VAL A 70 -13.39 -0.52 -22.56
C VAL A 70 -13.59 -1.36 -21.31
N LYS A 71 -14.75 -2.01 -21.18
CA LYS A 71 -15.04 -3.04 -20.16
C LYS A 71 -14.04 -4.19 -20.34
N PRO A 72 -13.36 -4.70 -19.29
CA PRO A 72 -12.29 -5.67 -19.47
C PRO A 72 -12.87 -7.05 -19.78
N GLU A 73 -12.80 -7.45 -21.06
CA GLU A 73 -12.83 -8.85 -21.47
C GLU A 73 -11.40 -9.31 -21.75
N SER A 74 -11.09 -10.48 -21.18
CA SER A 74 -9.97 -11.42 -21.43
C SER A 74 -8.50 -10.98 -21.21
N ALA A 75 -7.82 -11.79 -20.41
CA ALA A 75 -6.39 -11.76 -20.09
C ALA A 75 -5.52 -12.52 -21.11
N PRO A 76 -4.18 -12.32 -21.12
CA PRO A 76 -3.25 -13.29 -21.72
C PRO A 76 -2.12 -13.75 -20.77
N ASP A 77 -2.09 -15.05 -20.49
CA ASP A 77 -1.01 -16.07 -20.54
C ASP A 77 0.48 -15.78 -20.26
N SER A 78 0.88 -14.63 -19.71
CA SER A 78 2.22 -14.45 -19.11
C SER A 78 2.17 -13.85 -17.71
N ALA A 79 1.03 -14.02 -17.04
CA ALA A 79 0.69 -13.31 -15.83
C ALA A 79 1.45 -13.90 -14.63
N SER A 80 2.12 -13.04 -13.86
CA SER A 80 2.65 -13.36 -12.53
C SER A 80 1.60 -14.16 -11.73
N PRO A 81 2.00 -15.09 -10.84
CA PRO A 81 1.04 -15.83 -10.03
C PRO A 81 0.09 -14.92 -9.24
N PHE A 82 0.54 -13.71 -8.87
CA PHE A 82 -0.31 -12.68 -8.26
C PHE A 82 -1.34 -12.08 -9.22
N SER A 83 -0.97 -11.84 -10.48
CA SER A 83 -1.91 -11.34 -11.49
C SER A 83 -2.96 -12.39 -11.86
N HIS A 84 -2.57 -13.67 -11.88
CA HIS A 84 -3.53 -14.76 -12.02
C HIS A 84 -4.45 -14.86 -10.80
N LEU A 85 -3.90 -14.78 -9.58
CA LEU A 85 -4.68 -14.76 -8.36
C LEU A 85 -5.67 -13.57 -8.33
N GLU A 86 -5.23 -12.36 -8.67
CA GLU A 86 -6.11 -11.19 -8.77
C GLU A 86 -7.26 -11.43 -9.77
N ALA A 87 -6.98 -12.01 -10.93
CA ALA A 87 -8.01 -12.33 -11.92
C ALA A 87 -9.03 -13.33 -11.38
N LEU A 88 -8.59 -14.41 -10.73
CA LEU A 88 -9.48 -15.40 -10.11
C LEU A 88 -10.35 -14.77 -9.01
N LEU A 89 -9.76 -13.96 -8.14
CA LEU A 89 -10.48 -13.27 -7.08
C LEU A 89 -11.51 -12.27 -7.62
N GLN A 90 -11.20 -11.57 -8.72
CA GLN A 90 -12.12 -10.67 -9.42
C GLN A 90 -13.28 -11.41 -10.10
N GLN A 91 -13.02 -12.58 -10.66
CA GLN A 91 -14.05 -13.46 -11.24
C GLN A 91 -14.87 -14.17 -10.17
N GLY A 92 -14.38 -14.20 -8.94
CA GLY A 92 -15.01 -14.83 -7.80
C GLY A 92 -14.81 -16.33 -7.69
N ASP A 93 -13.86 -16.90 -8.44
CA ASP A 93 -13.50 -18.31 -8.36
C ASP A 93 -12.56 -18.57 -7.17
N MET A 94 -13.15 -18.68 -5.98
CA MET A 94 -12.42 -18.87 -4.72
C MET A 94 -11.72 -20.22 -4.65
N LEU A 95 -12.33 -21.27 -5.21
CA LEU A 95 -11.77 -22.62 -5.23
C LEU A 95 -10.53 -22.71 -6.12
N ALA A 96 -10.52 -22.05 -7.28
CA ALA A 96 -9.33 -21.97 -8.12
C ALA A 96 -8.26 -21.09 -7.46
N ALA A 97 -8.65 -19.98 -6.84
CA ALA A 97 -7.73 -19.10 -6.11
C ALA A 97 -7.01 -19.86 -4.97
N GLU A 98 -7.74 -20.63 -4.17
CA GLU A 98 -7.16 -21.48 -3.12
C GLU A 98 -6.17 -22.51 -3.66
N ARG A 99 -6.55 -23.23 -4.73
CA ARG A 99 -5.67 -24.21 -5.36
C ARG A 99 -4.39 -23.57 -5.86
N LEU A 100 -4.48 -22.38 -6.46
CA LEU A 100 -3.31 -21.61 -6.88
C LEU A 100 -2.43 -21.26 -5.69
N VAL A 101 -3.00 -20.70 -4.61
CA VAL A 101 -2.24 -20.33 -3.39
C VAL A 101 -1.51 -21.53 -2.79
N LEU A 102 -2.15 -22.71 -2.75
CA LEU A 102 -1.54 -23.93 -2.24
C LEU A 102 -0.41 -24.48 -3.12
N ALA A 103 -0.49 -24.24 -4.43
CA ALA A 103 0.51 -24.65 -5.39
C ALA A 103 1.76 -23.75 -5.40
N LEU A 104 1.66 -22.50 -4.94
CA LEU A 104 2.82 -21.61 -4.80
C LEU A 104 3.84 -22.21 -3.83
N PRO A 105 5.16 -22.02 -4.02
CA PRO A 105 6.17 -22.50 -3.07
C PRO A 105 5.93 -21.92 -1.65
N PRO A 106 6.30 -22.63 -0.57
CA PRO A 106 6.11 -22.21 0.83
C PRO A 106 7.06 -21.09 1.24
N GLU A 107 7.11 -20.02 0.46
CA GLU A 107 8.02 -18.90 0.62
C GLU A 107 7.21 -17.59 0.61
N PHE A 108 7.87 -16.51 0.22
CA PHE A 108 7.30 -15.19 0.01
C PHE A 108 5.93 -15.21 -0.68
N GLU A 109 5.83 -15.90 -1.82
CA GLU A 109 4.67 -15.80 -2.69
C GLU A 109 3.40 -16.33 -2.04
N ARG A 110 3.52 -17.41 -1.26
CA ARG A 110 2.40 -18.05 -0.59
C ARG A 110 1.87 -17.21 0.58
N ILE A 111 2.73 -16.53 1.35
CA ILE A 111 2.30 -15.64 2.45
C ILE A 111 1.49 -14.47 1.90
N ALA A 112 2.00 -13.82 0.85
CA ALA A 112 1.31 -12.71 0.20
C ALA A 112 -0.02 -13.15 -0.41
N ALA A 113 -0.05 -14.31 -1.10
CA ALA A 113 -1.26 -14.88 -1.68
C ALA A 113 -2.31 -15.25 -0.61
N LEU A 114 -1.90 -15.83 0.53
CA LEU A 114 -2.79 -16.11 1.66
C LEU A 114 -3.40 -14.83 2.25
N THR A 115 -2.63 -13.75 2.31
CA THR A 115 -3.10 -12.44 2.79
C THR A 115 -4.14 -11.83 1.84
N MET A 116 -3.93 -11.94 0.53
CA MET A 116 -4.90 -11.52 -0.49
C MET A 116 -6.18 -12.35 -0.43
N LEU A 117 -6.05 -13.66 -0.27
CA LEU A 117 -7.17 -14.59 -0.15
C LEU A 117 -7.99 -14.34 1.12
N ALA A 118 -7.32 -14.08 2.26
CA ALA A 118 -7.98 -13.70 3.51
C ALA A 118 -8.84 -12.44 3.33
N ARG A 119 -8.31 -11.40 2.66
CA ARG A 119 -9.09 -10.18 2.37
C ARG A 119 -10.30 -10.50 1.47
N ALA A 120 -10.14 -11.36 0.47
CA ALA A 120 -11.23 -11.75 -0.41
C ALA A 120 -12.33 -12.56 0.33
N TYR A 121 -11.96 -13.43 1.26
CA TYR A 121 -12.92 -14.11 2.13
C TYR A 121 -13.62 -13.16 3.10
N HIS A 122 -12.90 -12.18 3.63
CA HIS A 122 -13.47 -11.15 4.49
C HIS A 122 -14.56 -10.35 3.76
N THR A 123 -14.33 -9.96 2.50
CA THR A 123 -15.36 -9.27 1.69
C THR A 123 -16.62 -10.10 1.43
N ARG A 124 -16.53 -11.44 1.58
CA ARG A 124 -17.65 -12.38 1.45
C ARG A 124 -18.25 -12.80 2.79
N ASN A 125 -17.75 -12.24 3.90
CA ASN A 125 -18.13 -12.58 5.27
C ASN A 125 -17.87 -14.05 5.65
N GLU A 126 -16.87 -14.69 5.05
CA GLU A 126 -16.49 -16.08 5.32
C GLU A 126 -15.39 -16.18 6.39
N GLN A 127 -15.75 -15.84 7.63
CA GLN A 127 -14.77 -15.62 8.72
C GLN A 127 -13.91 -16.86 9.06
N GLU A 128 -14.44 -18.07 8.91
CA GLU A 128 -13.66 -19.30 9.14
C GLU A 128 -12.49 -19.42 8.14
N HIS A 129 -12.74 -19.09 6.87
CA HIS A 129 -11.72 -19.11 5.82
C HIS A 129 -10.71 -17.97 6.00
N VAL A 130 -11.16 -16.80 6.45
CA VAL A 130 -10.27 -15.69 6.86
C VAL A 130 -9.30 -16.17 7.93
N ALA A 131 -9.82 -16.72 9.03
CA ALA A 131 -9.02 -17.18 10.15
C ALA A 131 -8.05 -18.31 9.73
N SER A 132 -8.49 -19.21 8.86
CA SER A 132 -7.65 -20.26 8.29
C SER A 132 -6.47 -19.70 7.47
N CYS A 133 -6.73 -18.75 6.58
CA CYS A 133 -5.69 -18.11 5.76
C CYS A 133 -4.67 -17.38 6.64
N LEU A 134 -5.16 -16.60 7.62
CA LEU A 134 -4.31 -15.83 8.52
C LEU A 134 -3.45 -16.72 9.43
N ARG A 135 -4.00 -17.82 9.96
CA ARG A 135 -3.20 -18.80 10.72
C ARG A 135 -2.10 -19.45 9.89
N ARG A 136 -2.37 -19.75 8.62
CA ARG A 136 -1.37 -20.32 7.71
C ARG A 136 -0.29 -19.30 7.36
N ALA A 137 -0.66 -18.05 7.11
CA ALA A 137 0.29 -16.96 6.90
C ALA A 137 1.17 -16.75 8.15
N ASP A 138 0.59 -16.80 9.34
CA ASP A 138 1.30 -16.70 10.63
C ASP A 138 2.29 -17.85 10.85
N THR A 139 1.89 -19.08 10.51
CA THR A 139 2.76 -20.25 10.62
C THR A 139 3.98 -20.11 9.70
N LEU A 140 3.75 -19.72 8.45
CA LEU A 140 4.84 -19.46 7.50
C LEU A 140 5.70 -18.27 7.96
N TRP A 141 5.09 -17.26 8.56
CA TRP A 141 5.81 -16.14 9.15
C TRP A 141 6.82 -16.62 10.21
N ARG A 142 6.37 -17.41 11.19
CA ARG A 142 7.26 -17.93 12.24
C ARG A 142 8.39 -18.82 11.72
N LEU A 143 8.12 -19.59 10.67
CA LEU A 143 9.10 -20.50 10.06
C LEU A 143 10.21 -19.75 9.31
N HIS A 144 9.90 -18.61 8.70
CA HIS A 144 10.83 -17.86 7.85
C HIS A 144 11.31 -16.54 8.46
N ARG A 145 11.14 -16.36 9.78
CA ARG A 145 11.63 -15.16 10.48
C ARG A 145 13.15 -15.00 10.28
N GLY A 146 13.59 -13.81 9.88
CA GLY A 146 15.00 -13.51 9.55
C GLY A 146 15.34 -13.62 8.07
N GLU A 147 14.42 -14.11 7.24
CA GLU A 147 14.56 -14.07 5.78
C GLU A 147 14.25 -12.70 5.21
N TRP A 148 14.86 -12.41 4.07
CA TRP A 148 15.00 -11.04 3.66
C TRP A 148 13.81 -10.42 2.91
N TRP A 149 13.08 -11.26 2.20
CA TRP A 149 11.93 -10.94 1.36
C TRP A 149 10.64 -10.71 2.17
N PHE A 150 10.77 -10.62 3.48
CA PHE A 150 9.69 -10.88 4.43
C PHE A 150 9.03 -9.62 5.02
N TYR A 151 9.84 -8.70 5.49
CA TYR A 151 9.39 -7.52 6.24
C TYR A 151 8.40 -6.59 5.50
N PRO A 152 8.46 -6.41 4.16
CA PRO A 152 7.51 -5.56 3.45
C PRO A 152 6.07 -6.06 3.50
N TRP A 153 5.84 -7.36 3.68
CA TRP A 153 4.52 -7.98 3.59
C TRP A 153 3.84 -8.19 4.94
N LEU A 154 4.60 -8.01 6.01
CA LEU A 154 4.06 -7.99 7.37
C LEU A 154 3.17 -6.77 7.62
N GLY A 155 3.49 -5.63 7.03
CA GLY A 155 2.60 -4.47 7.05
C GLY A 155 1.24 -4.77 6.42
N ASP A 156 1.23 -5.51 5.31
CA ASP A 156 0.00 -5.94 4.63
C ASP A 156 -0.77 -7.00 5.46
N GLN A 157 -0.07 -7.96 6.09
CA GLN A 157 -0.70 -8.93 6.99
C GLN A 157 -1.34 -8.26 8.20
N LEU A 158 -0.62 -7.34 8.87
CA LEU A 158 -1.15 -6.55 9.99
C LEU A 158 -2.38 -5.75 9.58
N LYS A 159 -2.32 -5.14 8.38
CA LYS A 159 -3.46 -4.43 7.83
C LYS A 159 -4.67 -5.34 7.60
N VAL A 160 -4.48 -6.54 7.06
CA VAL A 160 -5.59 -7.48 6.86
C VAL A 160 -6.14 -7.98 8.20
N LEU A 161 -5.29 -8.24 9.21
CA LEU A 161 -5.77 -8.60 10.55
C LEU A 161 -6.68 -7.50 11.11
N VAL A 162 -6.27 -6.23 11.03
CA VAL A 162 -7.10 -5.09 11.45
C VAL A 162 -8.39 -4.97 10.65
N GLU A 163 -8.32 -5.09 9.32
CA GLU A 163 -9.50 -5.06 8.44
C GLU A 163 -10.50 -6.17 8.80
N CYS A 164 -10.00 -7.35 9.19
CA CYS A 164 -10.82 -8.47 9.63
C CYS A 164 -11.31 -8.37 11.08
N GLY A 165 -10.96 -7.30 11.81
CA GLY A 165 -11.33 -7.13 13.22
C GLY A 165 -10.47 -7.89 14.22
N GLU A 166 -9.42 -8.57 13.77
CA GLU A 166 -8.46 -9.35 14.57
C GLU A 166 -7.41 -8.45 15.25
N ASN A 167 -7.86 -7.39 15.92
CA ASN A 167 -7.00 -6.34 16.48
C ASN A 167 -6.04 -6.87 17.55
N ALA A 168 -6.49 -7.75 18.44
CA ALA A 168 -5.62 -8.35 19.46
C ALA A 168 -4.47 -9.13 18.83
N ARG A 169 -4.76 -9.91 17.78
CA ARG A 169 -3.73 -10.65 17.05
C ARG A 169 -2.80 -9.73 16.25
N ALA A 170 -3.34 -8.66 15.68
CA ALA A 170 -2.52 -7.63 15.03
C ALA A 170 -1.55 -6.96 16.02
N GLU A 171 -1.97 -6.69 17.26
CA GLU A 171 -1.11 -6.14 18.31
C GLU A 171 0.01 -7.11 18.72
N GLU A 172 -0.34 -8.38 18.93
CA GLU A 172 0.65 -9.42 19.21
C GLU A 172 1.68 -9.53 18.08
N LEU A 173 1.22 -9.60 16.82
CA LEU A 173 2.11 -9.70 15.67
C LEU A 173 2.99 -8.44 15.50
N LEU A 174 2.46 -7.25 15.79
CA LEU A 174 3.25 -6.01 15.76
C LEU A 174 4.39 -6.06 16.79
N ALA A 175 4.10 -6.51 18.02
CA ALA A 175 5.11 -6.64 19.08
C ALA A 175 6.14 -7.74 18.77
N GLU A 176 5.70 -8.90 18.26
CA GLU A 176 6.60 -9.97 17.81
C GLU A 176 7.52 -9.48 16.69
N MET A 177 7.00 -8.68 15.75
CA MET A 177 7.77 -8.08 14.66
C MET A 177 8.76 -7.01 15.17
N GLU A 178 8.36 -6.16 16.11
CA GLU A 178 9.24 -5.13 16.67
C GLU A 178 10.46 -5.75 17.35
N ALA A 179 10.26 -6.82 18.11
CA ALA A 179 11.35 -7.59 18.70
C ALA A 179 12.29 -8.17 17.63
N ALA A 180 11.73 -8.75 16.55
CA ALA A 180 12.52 -9.31 15.46
C ALA A 180 13.33 -8.26 14.70
N VAL A 181 12.72 -7.12 14.35
CA VAL A 181 13.40 -6.02 13.63
C VAL A 181 14.47 -5.37 14.51
N THR A 182 14.26 -5.29 15.83
CA THR A 182 15.25 -4.75 16.77
C THR A 182 16.47 -5.67 16.87
N ALA A 183 16.27 -6.99 16.86
CA ALA A 183 17.34 -7.97 16.88
C ALA A 183 18.06 -8.11 15.53
N GLU A 184 17.49 -7.59 14.45
CA GLU A 184 18.06 -7.65 13.11
C GLU A 184 19.33 -6.81 13.00
N THR A 185 20.38 -7.41 12.44
CA THR A 185 21.70 -6.78 12.30
C THR A 185 21.99 -6.35 10.88
N GLU A 186 21.39 -7.00 9.89
CA GLU A 186 21.52 -6.59 8.50
C GLU A 186 20.71 -5.29 8.30
N PRO A 187 21.36 -4.13 8.03
CA PRO A 187 20.63 -2.87 8.10
C PRO A 187 19.55 -2.70 7.02
N TRP A 188 19.48 -3.65 6.07
CA TRP A 188 18.59 -3.60 4.92
C TRP A 188 17.30 -4.28 5.34
N LEU A 189 17.42 -5.46 5.95
CA LEU A 189 16.34 -6.14 6.64
C LEU A 189 15.72 -5.25 7.70
N GLN A 190 16.57 -4.60 8.49
CA GLN A 190 16.14 -3.65 9.49
C GLN A 190 15.36 -2.47 8.90
N LEU A 191 15.81 -1.90 7.77
CA LEU A 191 15.11 -0.82 7.06
C LEU A 191 13.70 -1.25 6.59
N HIS A 192 13.60 -2.42 5.96
CA HIS A 192 12.32 -2.94 5.49
C HIS A 192 11.41 -3.35 6.66
N GLY A 193 12.00 -3.84 7.74
CA GLY A 193 11.36 -4.11 9.03
C GLY A 193 10.66 -2.89 9.58
N TRP A 194 11.41 -1.79 9.75
CA TRP A 194 10.86 -0.53 10.25
C TRP A 194 9.77 0.03 9.33
N CYS A 195 9.91 -0.13 8.01
CA CYS A 195 8.86 0.28 7.06
C CYS A 195 7.57 -0.53 7.23
N GLY A 196 7.67 -1.85 7.40
CA GLY A 196 6.50 -2.71 7.62
C GLY A 196 5.84 -2.45 8.98
N LEU A 197 6.63 -2.23 10.04
CA LEU A 197 6.15 -1.83 11.37
C LEU A 197 5.40 -0.49 11.33
N ALA A 198 5.92 0.50 10.59
CA ALA A 198 5.24 1.78 10.41
C ALA A 198 3.86 1.60 9.73
N GLN A 199 3.75 0.72 8.73
CA GLN A 199 2.48 0.45 8.07
C GLN A 199 1.50 -0.30 8.97
N GLY A 200 1.98 -1.30 9.72
CA GLY A 200 1.16 -2.06 10.67
C GLY A 200 0.65 -1.20 11.83
N ALA A 201 1.53 -0.41 12.43
CA ALA A 201 1.17 0.56 13.47
C ALA A 201 0.17 1.60 12.96
N ALA A 202 0.31 2.04 11.70
CA ALA A 202 -0.66 2.94 11.10
C ALA A 202 -2.05 2.29 10.94
N ALA A 203 -2.11 1.01 10.54
CA ALA A 203 -3.37 0.28 10.46
C ALA A 203 -4.04 0.17 11.84
N LEU A 204 -3.25 -0.04 12.91
CA LEU A 204 -3.72 -0.06 14.30
C LEU A 204 -3.99 1.33 14.91
N GLY A 205 -3.80 2.42 14.15
CA GLY A 205 -3.98 3.80 14.65
C GLY A 205 -2.94 4.24 15.69
N ARG A 206 -1.80 3.55 15.80
CA ARG A 206 -0.73 3.81 16.78
C ARG A 206 0.20 4.92 16.32
N THR A 207 -0.32 6.14 16.28
CA THR A 207 0.36 7.32 15.70
C THR A 207 1.78 7.57 16.23
N ALA A 208 1.99 7.48 17.55
CA ALA A 208 3.32 7.67 18.16
C ALA A 208 4.33 6.60 17.73
N GLN A 209 3.89 5.34 17.57
CA GLN A 209 4.75 4.25 17.11
C GLN A 209 5.12 4.42 15.62
N VAL A 210 4.18 4.88 14.79
CA VAL A 210 4.48 5.19 13.38
C VAL A 210 5.58 6.24 13.26
N ASP A 211 5.51 7.32 14.06
CA ASP A 211 6.51 8.38 14.07
C ASP A 211 7.90 7.79 14.44
N ASN A 212 7.97 6.94 15.48
CA ASN A 212 9.19 6.26 15.90
C ASN A 212 9.77 5.32 14.83
N TYR A 213 8.93 4.47 14.22
CA TYR A 213 9.38 3.52 13.20
C TYR A 213 9.81 4.23 11.92
N CYS A 214 9.15 5.33 11.53
CA CYS A 214 9.59 6.14 10.40
C CYS A 214 10.95 6.81 10.66
N ALA A 215 11.20 7.30 11.88
CA ALA A 215 12.51 7.84 12.25
C ALA A 215 13.61 6.76 12.22
N ALA A 216 13.32 5.56 12.74
CA ALA A 216 14.24 4.42 12.70
C ALA A 216 14.54 3.96 11.26
N ALA A 217 13.51 3.89 10.40
CA ALA A 217 13.66 3.61 8.99
C ALA A 217 14.51 4.68 8.27
N LEU A 218 14.31 5.96 8.56
CA LEU A 218 15.10 7.03 7.97
C LEU A 218 16.58 6.89 8.33
N ALA A 219 16.89 6.70 9.62
CA ALA A 219 18.25 6.49 10.10
C ALA A 219 18.92 5.24 9.47
N ALA A 220 18.18 4.15 9.33
CA ALA A 220 18.66 2.94 8.64
C ALA A 220 18.91 3.20 7.14
N SER A 221 18.09 4.04 6.50
CA SER A 221 18.20 4.37 5.08
C SER A 221 19.45 5.22 4.75
N GLU A 222 19.90 6.07 5.67
CA GLU A 222 21.08 6.93 5.47
C GLU A 222 22.39 6.14 5.40
N ARG A 223 22.42 4.97 6.05
CA ARG A 223 23.56 4.04 6.03
C ARG A 223 23.70 3.28 4.70
N ARG A 224 22.79 3.49 3.74
CA ARG A 224 22.71 2.72 2.48
C ARG A 224 23.44 3.37 1.31
N LYS A 225 24.14 2.53 0.53
CA LYS A 225 24.91 2.96 -0.64
C LYS A 225 24.04 3.23 -1.87
N THR A 226 22.97 2.47 -2.10
CA THR A 226 22.21 2.58 -3.36
C THR A 226 21.07 3.61 -3.29
N ARG A 227 20.79 4.28 -4.43
CA ARG A 227 19.71 5.26 -4.55
C ARG A 227 18.32 4.61 -4.64
N ARG A 228 18.24 3.38 -5.18
CA ARG A 228 16.99 2.65 -5.42
C ARG A 228 16.36 2.14 -4.12
N GLU A 229 17.18 1.62 -3.20
CA GLU A 229 16.72 1.12 -1.90
C GLU A 229 16.23 2.27 -1.00
N ARG A 230 17.00 3.37 -0.93
CA ARG A 230 16.59 4.59 -0.21
C ARG A 230 15.26 5.12 -0.71
N TYR A 231 15.04 5.06 -2.02
CA TYR A 231 13.79 5.48 -2.62
C TYR A 231 12.61 4.58 -2.24
N ALA A 232 12.77 3.25 -2.34
CA ALA A 232 11.70 2.30 -2.01
C ALA A 232 11.27 2.41 -0.54
N ALA A 233 12.22 2.53 0.39
CA ALA A 233 11.92 2.71 1.81
C ALA A 233 11.20 4.04 2.08
N ARG A 234 11.62 5.14 1.43
CA ARG A 234 10.92 6.43 1.52
C ARG A 234 9.46 6.32 1.09
N GLN A 235 9.16 5.59 0.02
CA GLN A 235 7.77 5.41 -0.42
C GLN A 235 6.92 4.68 0.62
N LEU A 236 7.48 3.67 1.31
CA LEU A 236 6.77 2.96 2.38
C LEU A 236 6.51 3.86 3.60
N MET A 237 7.53 4.62 4.03
CA MET A 237 7.40 5.59 5.14
C MET A 237 6.35 6.67 4.82
N ILE A 238 6.42 7.24 3.61
CA ILE A 238 5.46 8.22 3.14
C ILE A 238 4.04 7.66 3.21
N SER A 239 3.82 6.43 2.72
CA SER A 239 2.51 5.78 2.79
C SER A 239 2.01 5.61 4.23
N ALA A 240 2.88 5.23 5.17
CA ALA A 240 2.53 5.04 6.58
C ALA A 240 2.15 6.35 7.27
N LEU A 241 2.94 7.41 7.06
CA LEU A 241 2.67 8.75 7.61
C LEU A 241 1.38 9.33 7.05
N PHE A 242 1.08 9.12 5.77
CA PHE A 242 -0.19 9.53 5.19
C PHE A 242 -1.38 8.81 5.81
N SER A 243 -1.29 7.51 6.09
CA SER A 243 -2.39 6.77 6.74
C SER A 243 -2.76 7.29 8.13
N ILE A 244 -1.83 7.96 8.82
CA ILE A 244 -2.09 8.58 10.13
C ILE A 244 -2.23 10.11 10.09
N GLY A 245 -2.31 10.69 8.89
CA GLY A 245 -2.48 12.14 8.74
C GLY A 245 -1.24 13.00 8.99
N ARG A 246 -0.04 12.41 9.05
CA ARG A 246 1.23 13.13 9.22
C ARG A 246 1.76 13.66 7.89
N ILE A 247 0.98 14.52 7.28
CA ILE A 247 1.18 14.97 5.90
C ILE A 247 2.45 15.81 5.75
N ASP A 248 2.68 16.74 6.67
CA ASP A 248 3.88 17.59 6.61
C ASP A 248 5.17 16.77 6.73
N GLN A 249 5.17 15.74 7.56
CA GLN A 249 6.30 14.82 7.68
C GLN A 249 6.46 13.93 6.45
N ALA A 250 5.36 13.41 5.90
CA ALA A 250 5.37 12.65 4.66
C ALA A 250 5.92 13.50 3.49
N LEU A 251 5.52 14.77 3.41
CA LEU A 251 6.02 15.76 2.45
C LEU A 251 7.50 16.10 2.70
N ALA A 252 7.94 16.25 3.94
CA ALA A 252 9.34 16.48 4.29
C ALA A 252 10.23 15.32 3.81
N ILE A 253 9.82 14.07 4.04
CA ILE A 253 10.55 12.89 3.55
C ILE A 253 10.54 12.83 2.01
N ALA A 254 9.41 13.16 1.38
CA ALA A 254 9.27 13.15 -0.06
C ALA A 254 10.14 14.23 -0.74
N THR A 255 10.29 15.40 -0.12
CA THR A 255 11.09 16.53 -0.63
C THR A 255 12.60 16.34 -0.45
N GLN A 256 13.05 15.53 0.51
CA GLN A 256 14.47 15.23 0.78
C GLN A 256 15.22 14.51 -0.36
N GLY A 257 14.58 14.07 -1.44
CA GLY A 257 15.29 13.59 -2.64
C GLY A 257 14.86 14.21 -3.96
N GLY A 258 14.38 15.46 -3.89
CA GLY A 258 14.07 16.31 -5.04
C GLY A 258 12.62 16.20 -5.52
N ARG A 259 12.20 17.16 -6.36
CA ARG A 259 10.80 17.36 -6.81
C ARG A 259 10.09 16.13 -7.40
N ARG A 260 10.83 15.15 -7.92
CA ARG A 260 10.25 13.89 -8.42
C ARG A 260 9.80 12.96 -7.28
N GLN A 261 10.58 12.89 -6.19
CA GLN A 261 10.24 12.08 -5.02
C GLN A 261 9.08 12.69 -4.23
N GLU A 262 9.03 14.03 -4.16
CA GLU A 262 7.92 14.80 -3.59
C GLU A 262 6.59 14.40 -4.21
N LEU A 263 6.58 14.37 -5.55
CA LEU A 263 5.38 14.06 -6.30
C LEU A 263 4.96 12.59 -6.19
N GLU A 264 5.90 11.65 -6.18
CA GLU A 264 5.59 10.23 -5.98
C GLU A 264 5.08 9.96 -4.55
N GLY A 265 5.57 10.69 -3.55
CA GLY A 265 5.06 10.63 -2.19
C GLY A 265 3.60 11.11 -2.07
N LEU A 266 3.31 12.25 -2.69
CA LEU A 266 1.96 12.81 -2.82
C LEU A 266 1.00 11.87 -3.57
N LEU A 267 1.48 11.15 -4.59
CA LEU A 267 0.70 10.12 -5.29
C LEU A 267 0.39 8.89 -4.42
N SER A 268 1.32 8.52 -3.53
CA SER A 268 1.10 7.47 -2.54
C SER A 268 0.07 7.88 -1.49
N ALA A 269 0.07 9.15 -1.06
CA ALA A 269 -0.94 9.74 -0.19
C ALA A 269 -2.37 9.55 -0.71
N LEU A 270 -2.56 9.92 -1.97
CA LEU A 270 -3.85 9.86 -2.63
C LEU A 270 -4.38 8.42 -2.64
N ARG A 271 -3.52 7.44 -2.91
CA ARG A 271 -3.90 6.02 -2.91
C ARG A 271 -4.45 5.58 -1.55
N VAL A 272 -3.83 6.02 -0.46
CA VAL A 272 -4.25 5.69 0.91
C VAL A 272 -5.59 6.36 1.23
N ALA A 273 -5.71 7.67 0.96
CA ALA A 273 -6.94 8.43 1.22
C ALA A 273 -8.14 7.94 0.36
N SER A 274 -7.90 7.56 -0.90
CA SER A 274 -8.93 7.01 -1.79
C SER A 274 -9.50 5.68 -1.30
N ARG A 275 -8.67 4.84 -0.67
CA ARG A 275 -9.10 3.55 -0.10
C ARG A 275 -9.90 3.73 1.20
N ALA A 276 -9.51 4.68 2.05
CA ALA A 276 -10.26 5.01 3.26
C ALA A 276 -11.68 5.53 2.94
N SER A 277 -11.84 6.27 1.83
CA SER A 277 -13.14 6.78 1.38
C SER A 277 -14.03 5.74 0.68
N ALA A 278 -13.50 4.56 0.32
CA ALA A 278 -14.23 3.49 -0.35
C ALA A 278 -14.83 2.45 0.63
N VAL A 279 -14.51 2.56 1.92
CA VAL A 279 -15.16 1.80 2.98
C VAL A 279 -16.43 2.57 3.38
N PRO A 280 -17.64 1.97 3.30
CA PRO A 280 -18.85 2.61 3.81
C PRO A 280 -18.64 2.94 5.29
N SER A 281 -18.74 4.22 5.61
CA SER A 281 -18.68 4.76 6.97
C SER A 281 -19.91 4.34 7.78
N SER A 282 -20.00 3.07 8.18
CA SER A 282 -21.06 2.56 9.05
C SER A 282 -20.59 2.13 10.45
N HIS A 283 -19.29 2.22 10.79
CA HIS A 283 -18.79 1.74 12.09
C HIS A 283 -17.84 2.68 12.83
N TYR A 284 -18.03 3.99 12.71
CA TYR A 284 -17.50 4.95 13.67
C TYR A 284 -18.63 5.80 14.24
N THR A 285 -19.55 5.14 14.98
CA THR A 285 -20.27 5.87 16.03
C THR A 285 -19.36 5.91 17.25
N GLU A 286 -18.84 7.11 17.52
CA GLU A 286 -18.35 7.49 18.83
C GLU A 286 -19.32 6.95 19.90
N ARG A 287 -18.86 6.03 20.75
CA ARG A 287 -19.58 5.77 21.99
C ARG A 287 -19.30 6.96 22.92
N PRO A 288 -20.34 7.61 23.48
CA PRO A 288 -20.13 8.66 24.45
C PRO A 288 -19.44 8.09 25.67
N SER A 289 -18.47 8.83 26.18
CA SER A 289 -17.84 8.62 27.47
C SER A 289 -18.94 8.59 28.53
N VAL A 290 -19.10 7.46 29.23
CA VAL A 290 -19.88 7.42 30.45
C VAL A 290 -18.90 7.27 31.61
N VAL A 291 -19.10 8.20 32.55
CA VAL A 291 -18.45 8.43 33.85
C VAL A 291 -18.24 7.15 34.64
#